data_AF-A0A2G5L4G3-F1
#
_entry.id   AF-A0A2G5L4G3-F1
#
_cell.length_a   1.000
_cell.length_b   1.000
_cell.length_c   1.000
_cell.angle_alpha   90.00
_cell.angle_beta   90.00
_cell.angle_gamma   90.00
#
_symmetry.space_group_name_H-M   'P 1'
#
loop_
_entity.id
_entity.type
_entity.pdbx_description
1 polymer ?
#
loop_
_entity_poly.entity_id
_entity_poly.type
_entity_poly.pdbx_seq_one_letter_code
_entity_poly.pdbx_strand_id
1 'polypeptide(L)'
;MKALIRRLLIALLHKSRFLLTQTIQQTEKETLAKTNANLLHMIKSKGCDIKLNGSITITHPLMVTLGNNVHLGDNTYIHSDGGVVIGDNTHISRNLVLYTSNHQYEGSVLPYDESRVYKPVRIEKNVWIGMNVCITPGVTIGEGAIIGLGTVVTKDVPAFSIVGNAPQRIIKSRNQQHYNSLVGEKNVGGVNGQRMLAKGKNAFELGSKLFFVVGTGRCGSKALADTLNQHPSIECLHEPKGELIKLSTDYAHGILTREETRKRIVALYDAASNITTEYYGESDQKISNLIDIYHDIFPKAKFIWCLREAKPFVSSAYGRGWFDDREFSLPYRARLSVESIYSSTIYSQNRINGHLADPSLSKEEWKTMSPFERNCWYWQFWNTMIEMQLGKVSNSFTVRIEELDLQLESLVDSIGASSGEQLNAKTSNSAKHQKKQNWSQTEYEVYTRWCSTKMNEWYGK
;
A
#
# COMPACT_ATOMS: atom_id res chain seq x y z
N MET A 1 40.10 -47.15 -36.87
CA MET A 1 38.67 -46.79 -37.04
C MET A 1 37.90 -46.76 -35.71
N LYS A 2 37.77 -47.87 -34.95
CA LYS A 2 37.04 -47.93 -33.67
C LYS A 2 37.50 -46.91 -32.60
N ALA A 3 38.80 -46.71 -32.45
CA ALA A 3 39.35 -45.75 -31.47
C ALA A 3 39.02 -44.28 -31.82
N LEU A 4 38.98 -43.94 -33.11
CA LEU A 4 38.63 -42.60 -33.59
C LEU A 4 37.14 -42.30 -33.35
N ILE A 5 36.27 -43.27 -33.68
CA ILE A 5 34.82 -43.19 -33.42
C ILE A 5 34.56 -43.02 -31.92
N ARG A 6 35.26 -43.77 -31.05
CA ARG A 6 35.13 -43.64 -29.60
C ARG A 6 35.54 -42.25 -29.09
N ARG A 7 36.63 -41.67 -29.61
CA ARG A 7 37.06 -40.30 -29.25
C ARG A 7 36.05 -39.23 -29.71
N LEU A 8 35.51 -39.37 -30.92
CA LEU A 8 34.46 -38.50 -31.45
C LEU A 8 33.18 -38.57 -30.61
N LEU A 9 32.73 -39.78 -30.22
CA LEU A 9 31.58 -39.98 -29.35
C LEU A 9 31.77 -39.35 -27.96
N ILE A 10 32.95 -39.51 -27.36
CA ILE A 10 33.27 -38.87 -26.07
C ILE A 10 33.26 -37.34 -26.20
N ALA A 11 33.82 -36.78 -27.27
CA ALA A 11 33.80 -35.33 -27.49
C ALA A 11 32.38 -34.80 -27.70
N LEU A 12 31.55 -35.52 -28.46
CA LEU A 12 30.12 -35.23 -28.64
C LEU A 12 29.37 -35.26 -27.31
N LEU A 13 29.57 -36.28 -26.47
CA LEU A 13 28.93 -36.38 -25.16
C LEU A 13 29.34 -35.23 -24.23
N HIS A 14 30.62 -34.83 -24.21
CA HIS A 14 31.07 -33.67 -23.43
C HIS A 14 30.43 -32.37 -23.93
N LYS A 15 30.39 -32.16 -25.25
CA LYS A 15 29.76 -30.98 -25.84
C LYS A 15 28.27 -30.92 -25.53
N SER A 16 27.55 -32.05 -25.67
CA SER A 16 26.13 -32.14 -25.33
C SER A 16 25.86 -31.88 -23.85
N ARG A 17 26.68 -32.45 -22.94
CA ARG A 17 26.58 -32.22 -21.49
C ARG A 17 26.83 -30.75 -21.14
N PHE A 18 27.83 -30.12 -21.76
CA PHE A 18 28.13 -28.71 -21.56
C PHE A 18 26.96 -27.81 -22.00
N LEU A 19 26.44 -28.03 -23.21
CA LEU A 19 25.29 -27.29 -23.73
C LEU A 19 24.05 -27.49 -22.85
N LEU A 20 23.75 -28.72 -22.44
CA LEU A 20 22.64 -29.01 -21.54
C LEU A 20 22.78 -28.27 -20.20
N THR A 21 23.99 -28.26 -19.62
CA THR A 21 24.26 -27.55 -18.36
C THR A 21 24.03 -26.05 -18.50
N GLN A 22 24.47 -25.44 -19.61
CA GLN A 22 24.21 -24.02 -19.87
C GLN A 22 22.72 -23.72 -20.04
N THR A 23 21.99 -24.56 -20.78
CA THR A 23 20.55 -24.40 -20.95
C THR A 23 19.80 -24.51 -19.63
N ILE A 24 20.17 -25.46 -18.76
CA ILE A 24 19.58 -25.61 -17.43
C ILE A 24 19.84 -24.36 -16.58
N GLN A 25 21.09 -23.91 -16.48
CA GLN A 25 21.47 -22.73 -15.71
C GLN A 25 20.74 -21.46 -16.19
N GLN A 26 20.62 -21.30 -17.51
CA GLN A 26 19.88 -20.18 -18.10
C GLN A 26 18.39 -20.25 -17.74
N THR A 27 17.78 -21.42 -17.85
CA THR A 27 16.36 -21.65 -17.53
C THR A 27 16.08 -21.39 -16.05
N GLU A 28 16.94 -21.86 -15.15
CA GLU A 28 16.86 -21.61 -13.71
C GLU A 28 16.95 -20.11 -13.40
N LYS A 29 17.90 -19.41 -14.03
CA LYS A 29 18.06 -17.96 -13.87
C LYS A 29 16.84 -17.18 -14.34
N GLU A 30 16.26 -17.54 -15.48
CA GLU A 30 15.03 -16.91 -15.99
C GLU A 30 13.82 -17.18 -15.09
N THR A 31 13.68 -18.41 -14.61
CA THR A 31 12.61 -18.80 -13.68
C THR A 31 12.73 -18.05 -12.36
N LEU A 32 13.94 -17.95 -11.84
CA LEU A 32 14.23 -17.19 -10.63
C LEU A 32 13.94 -15.70 -10.81
N ALA A 33 14.36 -15.10 -11.93
CA ALA A 33 14.08 -13.71 -12.22
C ALA A 33 12.58 -13.41 -12.28
N LYS A 34 11.78 -14.29 -12.92
CA LYS A 34 10.31 -14.19 -12.94
C LYS A 34 9.72 -14.32 -11.54
N THR A 35 10.19 -15.28 -10.74
CA THR A 35 9.74 -15.50 -9.37
C THR A 35 10.00 -14.28 -8.49
N ASN A 36 11.22 -13.74 -8.55
CA ASN A 36 11.61 -12.55 -7.81
C ASN A 36 10.81 -11.30 -8.26
N ALA A 37 10.56 -11.15 -9.56
CA ALA A 37 9.71 -10.06 -10.07
C ALA A 37 8.27 -10.16 -9.54
N ASN A 38 7.68 -11.35 -9.56
CA ASN A 38 6.34 -11.59 -9.00
C ASN A 38 6.31 -11.34 -7.49
N LEU A 39 7.34 -11.77 -6.77
CA LEU A 39 7.46 -11.51 -5.34
C LEU A 39 7.46 -10.00 -5.05
N LEU A 40 8.29 -9.21 -5.75
CA LEU A 40 8.34 -7.75 -5.61
C LEU A 40 7.00 -7.09 -5.96
N HIS A 41 6.20 -7.66 -6.86
CA HIS A 41 4.87 -7.16 -7.18
C HIS A 41 3.88 -7.36 -6.01
N MET A 42 4.00 -8.47 -5.28
CA MET A 42 3.13 -8.79 -4.14
C MET A 42 3.53 -8.09 -2.84
N ILE A 43 4.76 -7.56 -2.73
CA ILE A 43 5.21 -6.84 -1.54
C ILE A 43 4.35 -5.60 -1.31
N LYS A 44 3.92 -5.41 -0.06
CA LYS A 44 2.98 -4.33 0.35
C LYS A 44 3.41 -2.95 -0.16
N SER A 45 4.66 -2.60 0.08
CA SER A 45 5.28 -1.36 -0.34
C SER A 45 6.78 -1.58 -0.53
N LYS A 46 7.35 -0.99 -1.59
CA LYS A 46 8.78 -1.09 -1.90
C LYS A 46 9.30 0.22 -2.46
N GLY A 47 10.50 0.61 -2.04
CA GLY A 47 11.27 1.68 -2.68
C GLY A 47 11.86 1.23 -4.02
N CYS A 48 12.80 2.04 -4.53
CA CYS A 48 13.53 1.75 -5.76
C CYS A 48 14.81 0.95 -5.49
N ASP A 49 15.41 0.41 -6.55
CA ASP A 49 16.70 -0.27 -6.53
C ASP A 49 16.79 -1.49 -5.59
N ILE A 50 15.68 -2.20 -5.40
CA ILE A 50 15.65 -3.46 -4.67
C ILE A 50 16.40 -4.53 -5.44
N LYS A 51 17.36 -5.21 -4.78
CA LYS A 51 18.09 -6.34 -5.35
C LYS A 51 17.78 -7.63 -4.61
N LEU A 52 17.17 -8.57 -5.31
CA LEU A 52 16.94 -9.94 -4.85
C LEU A 52 17.99 -10.84 -5.51
N ASN A 53 19.04 -11.18 -4.77
CA ASN A 53 20.14 -11.99 -5.27
C ASN A 53 19.88 -13.44 -4.92
N GLY A 54 19.50 -14.29 -5.88
CA GLY A 54 19.20 -15.70 -5.60
C GLY A 54 17.75 -15.93 -5.19
N SER A 55 17.50 -17.06 -4.54
CA SER A 55 16.18 -17.53 -4.10
C SER A 55 15.75 -16.82 -2.82
N ILE A 56 14.59 -16.16 -2.86
CA ILE A 56 14.03 -15.43 -1.73
C ILE A 56 12.64 -15.98 -1.42
N THR A 57 12.40 -16.33 -0.16
CA THR A 57 11.09 -16.80 0.31
C THR A 57 10.53 -15.84 1.33
N ILE A 58 9.32 -15.32 1.06
CA ILE A 58 8.55 -14.48 1.98
C ILE A 58 7.14 -15.07 2.07
N THR A 59 6.70 -15.47 3.27
CA THR A 59 5.42 -16.19 3.44
C THR A 59 4.21 -15.30 3.16
N HIS A 60 4.22 -14.06 3.64
CA HIS A 60 3.14 -13.08 3.44
C HIS A 60 3.70 -11.76 2.91
N PRO A 61 3.97 -11.63 1.60
CA PRO A 61 4.58 -10.44 1.01
C PRO A 61 3.80 -9.14 1.28
N LEU A 62 2.47 -9.22 1.38
CA LEU A 62 1.59 -8.09 1.73
C LEU A 62 1.79 -7.54 3.15
N MET A 63 2.61 -8.21 3.97
CA MET A 63 3.00 -7.77 5.31
C MET A 63 4.43 -7.22 5.37
N VAL A 64 5.09 -7.06 4.22
CA VAL A 64 6.48 -6.59 4.14
C VAL A 64 6.55 -5.22 3.47
N THR A 65 7.29 -4.29 4.08
CA THR A 65 7.66 -3.00 3.49
C THR A 65 9.18 -2.94 3.32
N LEU A 66 9.64 -2.59 2.12
CA LEU A 66 11.05 -2.40 1.79
C LEU A 66 11.31 -0.92 1.44
N GLY A 67 12.36 -0.34 2.02
CA GLY A 67 12.88 0.97 1.63
C GLY A 67 13.62 0.94 0.29
N ASN A 68 14.34 2.01 -0.03
CA ASN A 68 15.17 2.10 -1.24
C ASN A 68 16.50 1.35 -1.10
N ASN A 69 17.05 0.88 -2.22
CA ASN A 69 18.35 0.21 -2.28
C ASN A 69 18.49 -0.88 -1.20
N VAL A 70 17.46 -1.73 -1.07
CA VAL A 70 17.48 -2.90 -0.17
C VAL A 70 17.99 -4.12 -0.92
N HIS A 71 18.92 -4.84 -0.31
CA HIS A 71 19.56 -6.02 -0.89
C HIS A 71 19.26 -7.23 -0.04
N LEU A 72 18.62 -8.24 -0.63
CA LEU A 72 18.41 -9.54 -0.01
C LEU A 72 19.33 -10.55 -0.70
N GLY A 73 20.18 -11.19 0.10
CA GLY A 73 21.07 -12.25 -0.35
C GLY A 73 20.35 -13.58 -0.55
N ASP A 74 21.04 -14.49 -1.24
CA ASP A 74 20.49 -15.79 -1.62
C ASP A 74 20.05 -16.59 -0.40
N ASN A 75 18.99 -17.38 -0.59
CA ASN A 75 18.36 -18.21 0.43
C ASN A 75 17.90 -17.41 1.66
N THR A 76 17.38 -16.20 1.43
CA THR A 76 16.71 -15.42 2.47
C THR A 76 15.30 -15.98 2.69
N TYR A 77 14.98 -16.26 3.95
CA TYR A 77 13.68 -16.72 4.41
C TYR A 77 13.07 -15.73 5.41
N ILE A 78 11.91 -15.18 5.09
CA ILE A 78 11.17 -14.21 5.92
C ILE A 78 9.76 -14.73 6.18
N HIS A 79 9.51 -15.15 7.43
CA HIS A 79 8.18 -15.48 7.92
C HIS A 79 7.50 -14.21 8.44
N SER A 80 6.71 -13.56 7.58
CA SER A 80 6.30 -12.15 7.72
C SER A 80 4.90 -11.93 8.30
N ASP A 81 4.25 -12.95 8.85
CA ASP A 81 2.86 -12.91 9.32
C ASP A 81 2.56 -11.77 10.31
N GLY A 82 3.53 -11.42 11.17
CA GLY A 82 3.43 -10.32 12.15
C GLY A 82 3.91 -8.96 11.64
N GLY A 83 4.38 -8.87 10.39
CA GLY A 83 4.84 -7.64 9.74
C GLY A 83 6.35 -7.42 9.77
N VAL A 84 6.91 -6.98 8.64
CA VAL A 84 8.35 -6.66 8.51
C VAL A 84 8.51 -5.29 7.83
N VAL A 85 9.37 -4.45 8.42
CA VAL A 85 9.82 -3.21 7.79
C VAL A 85 11.33 -3.24 7.65
N ILE A 86 11.86 -3.05 6.45
CA ILE A 86 13.29 -2.93 6.17
C ILE A 86 13.54 -1.53 5.58
N GLY A 87 14.32 -0.71 6.27
CA GLY A 87 14.62 0.66 5.88
C GLY A 87 15.66 0.78 4.75
N ASP A 88 15.79 2.00 4.25
CA ASP A 88 16.66 2.35 3.13
C ASP A 88 18.11 1.90 3.28
N ASN A 89 18.73 1.56 2.15
CA ASN A 89 20.14 1.20 2.06
C ASN A 89 20.53 0.06 3.02
N THR A 90 19.60 -0.88 3.26
CA THR A 90 19.85 -2.06 4.09
C THR A 90 20.35 -3.22 3.24
N HIS A 91 21.48 -3.78 3.66
CA HIS A 91 22.14 -4.86 2.94
C HIS A 91 22.15 -6.12 3.79
N ILE A 92 21.46 -7.14 3.30
CA ILE A 92 21.34 -8.44 3.96
C ILE A 92 22.08 -9.46 3.10
N SER A 93 23.03 -10.17 3.72
CA SER A 93 23.78 -11.23 3.06
C SER A 93 22.94 -12.52 2.94
N ARG A 94 23.60 -13.62 2.56
CA ARG A 94 22.97 -14.91 2.29
C ARG A 94 22.46 -15.59 3.56
N ASN A 95 21.46 -16.45 3.41
CA ASN A 95 20.92 -17.32 4.47
C ASN A 95 20.37 -16.53 5.68
N LEU A 96 19.66 -15.44 5.44
CA LEU A 96 18.88 -14.80 6.50
C LEU A 96 17.68 -15.69 6.85
N VAL A 97 17.42 -15.88 8.15
CA VAL A 97 16.14 -16.41 8.65
C VAL A 97 15.50 -15.38 9.58
N LEU A 98 14.30 -14.92 9.25
CA LEU A 98 13.57 -13.92 10.04
C LEU A 98 12.16 -14.43 10.35
N TYR A 99 11.77 -14.38 11.62
CA TYR A 99 10.41 -14.68 12.06
C TYR A 99 9.74 -13.48 12.72
N THR A 100 8.45 -13.33 12.47
CA THR A 100 7.58 -12.30 13.08
C THR A 100 6.42 -12.89 13.86
N SER A 101 6.36 -14.21 13.98
CA SER A 101 5.34 -14.92 14.75
C SER A 101 5.94 -16.13 15.45
N ASN A 102 5.24 -16.60 16.48
CA ASN A 102 5.53 -17.86 17.14
C ASN A 102 4.21 -18.56 17.53
N HIS A 103 4.27 -19.86 17.76
CA HIS A 103 3.13 -20.61 18.33
C HIS A 103 2.89 -20.19 19.78
N GLN A 104 1.62 -20.17 20.20
CA GLN A 104 1.26 -19.93 21.59
C GLN A 104 1.37 -21.23 22.39
N TYR A 105 2.46 -21.38 23.14
CA TYR A 105 2.72 -22.56 23.97
C TYR A 105 2.02 -22.49 25.34
N GLU A 106 1.52 -21.32 25.74
CA GLU A 106 0.63 -21.14 26.90
C GLU A 106 -0.85 -21.37 26.53
N GLY A 107 -1.09 -21.97 25.37
CA GLY A 107 -2.42 -22.26 24.84
C GLY A 107 -3.09 -23.45 25.53
N SER A 108 -4.15 -23.93 24.89
CA SER A 108 -5.03 -24.97 25.44
C SER A 108 -4.54 -26.41 25.24
N VAL A 109 -3.53 -26.64 24.39
CA VAL A 109 -2.97 -27.99 24.09
C VAL A 109 -1.44 -27.98 23.97
N LEU A 110 -0.81 -29.13 24.18
CA LEU A 110 0.63 -29.34 24.01
C LEU A 110 0.95 -29.95 22.62
N PRO A 111 2.07 -29.56 21.97
CA PRO A 111 3.05 -28.58 22.43
C PRO A 111 2.60 -27.11 22.30
N TYR A 112 1.55 -26.85 21.50
CA TYR A 112 0.87 -25.56 21.33
C TYR A 112 -0.46 -25.78 20.59
N ASP A 113 -1.41 -24.84 20.71
CA ASP A 113 -2.67 -24.87 19.96
C ASP A 113 -2.59 -24.11 18.61
N GLU A 114 -3.74 -23.87 17.98
CA GLU A 114 -3.83 -23.17 16.69
C GLU A 114 -3.51 -21.67 16.78
N SER A 115 -3.43 -21.11 18.00
CA SER A 115 -3.19 -19.68 18.20
C SER A 115 -1.71 -19.32 18.03
N ARG A 116 -1.48 -18.07 17.63
CA ARG A 116 -0.15 -17.53 17.33
C ARG A 116 0.05 -16.17 18.00
N VAL A 117 1.29 -15.91 18.37
CA VAL A 117 1.74 -14.61 18.87
C VAL A 117 2.48 -13.89 17.75
N TYR A 118 1.98 -12.74 17.33
CA TYR A 118 2.56 -11.92 16.27
C TYR A 118 3.35 -10.75 16.87
N LYS A 119 4.60 -10.59 16.46
CA LYS A 119 5.46 -9.48 16.87
C LYS A 119 6.26 -8.97 15.66
N PRO A 120 6.00 -7.73 15.19
CA PRO A 120 6.65 -7.21 13.99
C PRO A 120 8.16 -7.09 14.19
N VAL A 121 8.92 -7.19 13.09
CA VAL A 121 10.36 -6.91 13.06
C VAL A 121 10.60 -5.62 12.29
N ARG A 122 11.40 -4.72 12.86
CA ARG A 122 11.80 -3.46 12.22
C ARG A 122 13.31 -3.43 12.06
N ILE A 123 13.77 -3.26 10.83
CA ILE A 123 15.16 -3.01 10.50
C ILE A 123 15.21 -1.59 9.95
N GLU A 124 15.92 -0.69 10.63
CA GLU A 124 16.04 0.71 10.23
C GLU A 124 17.00 0.89 9.05
N LYS A 125 17.30 2.14 8.68
CA LYS A 125 18.12 2.46 7.50
C LYS A 125 19.61 2.20 7.72
N ASN A 126 20.33 2.02 6.62
CA ASN A 126 21.78 1.83 6.57
C ASN A 126 22.29 0.62 7.38
N VAL A 127 21.45 -0.39 7.61
CA VAL A 127 21.81 -1.58 8.37
C VAL A 127 22.57 -2.56 7.47
N TRP A 128 23.59 -3.21 8.03
CA TRP A 128 24.29 -4.30 7.37
C TRP A 128 24.13 -5.60 8.15
N ILE A 129 23.57 -6.62 7.52
CA ILE A 129 23.35 -7.94 8.10
C ILE A 129 24.25 -8.95 7.39
N GLY A 130 25.14 -9.58 8.16
CA GLY A 130 26.03 -10.64 7.71
C GLY A 130 25.30 -11.91 7.30
N MET A 131 26.03 -12.91 6.81
CA MET A 131 25.43 -14.17 6.37
C MET A 131 25.06 -15.07 7.56
N ASN A 132 24.12 -15.98 7.35
CA ASN A 132 23.67 -16.95 8.36
C ASN A 132 23.15 -16.28 9.64
N VAL A 133 22.41 -15.19 9.52
CA VAL A 133 21.82 -14.48 10.66
C VAL A 133 20.38 -14.95 10.87
N CYS A 134 20.01 -15.14 12.14
CA CYS A 134 18.63 -15.41 12.55
C CYS A 134 18.07 -14.24 13.35
N ILE A 135 16.84 -13.80 13.06
CA ILE A 135 16.16 -12.70 13.76
C ILE A 135 14.84 -13.20 14.32
N THR A 136 14.62 -13.03 15.62
CA THR A 136 13.39 -13.45 16.30
C THR A 136 12.27 -12.41 16.24
N PRO A 137 11.01 -12.81 16.47
CA PRO A 137 9.87 -11.89 16.48
C PRO A 137 10.03 -10.72 17.46
N GLY A 138 9.58 -9.52 17.06
CA GLY A 138 9.53 -8.34 17.93
C GLY A 138 10.81 -7.51 18.00
N VAL A 139 11.86 -7.87 17.26
CA VAL A 139 13.15 -7.18 17.30
C VAL A 139 13.14 -5.92 16.44
N THR A 140 13.70 -4.84 16.98
CA THR A 140 14.10 -3.63 16.26
C THR A 140 15.62 -3.56 16.11
N ILE A 141 16.12 -3.46 14.88
CA ILE A 141 17.54 -3.23 14.57
C ILE A 141 17.71 -1.77 14.18
N GLY A 142 18.37 -1.00 15.04
CA GLY A 142 18.52 0.44 14.92
C GLY A 142 19.41 0.89 13.75
N GLU A 143 19.26 2.14 13.38
CA GLU A 143 19.93 2.79 12.24
C GLU A 143 21.44 2.56 12.24
N GLY A 144 21.98 2.22 11.07
CA GLY A 144 23.42 2.07 10.89
C GLY A 144 24.05 0.88 11.62
N ALA A 145 23.25 0.03 12.30
CA ALA A 145 23.76 -1.14 12.99
C ALA A 145 24.38 -2.16 12.02
N ILE A 146 25.34 -2.93 12.53
CA ILE A 146 25.97 -4.04 11.80
C ILE A 146 25.78 -5.32 12.59
N ILE A 147 25.21 -6.34 11.95
CA ILE A 147 25.04 -7.68 12.51
C ILE A 147 26.08 -8.61 11.89
N GLY A 148 26.96 -9.14 12.72
CA GLY A 148 28.01 -10.07 12.32
C GLY A 148 27.45 -11.40 11.83
N LEU A 149 28.27 -12.10 11.03
CA LEU A 149 27.98 -13.45 10.53
C LEU A 149 27.58 -14.40 11.67
N GLY A 150 26.58 -15.25 11.43
CA GLY A 150 26.20 -16.31 12.37
C GLY A 150 25.46 -15.83 13.63
N THR A 151 25.07 -14.56 13.70
CA THR A 151 24.44 -14.00 14.90
C THR A 151 22.97 -14.40 14.99
N VAL A 152 22.52 -14.76 16.19
CA VAL A 152 21.09 -14.92 16.52
C VAL A 152 20.63 -13.68 17.29
N VAL A 153 19.85 -12.83 16.64
CA VAL A 153 19.34 -11.57 17.20
C VAL A 153 18.03 -11.84 17.91
N THR A 154 18.05 -11.72 19.23
CA THR A 154 16.93 -12.04 20.13
C THR A 154 16.36 -10.83 20.86
N LYS A 155 17.04 -9.68 20.78
CA LYS A 155 16.67 -8.42 21.42
C LYS A 155 16.99 -7.26 20.49
N ASP A 156 16.39 -6.11 20.77
CA ASP A 156 16.66 -4.88 20.03
C ASP A 156 18.16 -4.57 19.97
N VAL A 157 18.60 -4.08 18.81
CA VAL A 157 19.98 -3.67 18.57
C VAL A 157 20.00 -2.15 18.54
N PRO A 158 20.74 -1.48 19.44
CA PRO A 158 20.83 -0.03 19.44
C PRO A 158 21.45 0.49 18.14
N ALA A 159 21.02 1.69 17.72
CA ALA A 159 21.60 2.37 16.55
C ALA A 159 23.13 2.44 16.64
N PHE A 160 23.78 2.37 15.47
CA PHE A 160 25.23 2.40 15.28
C PHE A 160 25.99 1.25 15.95
N SER A 161 25.32 0.29 16.60
CA SER A 161 25.98 -0.83 17.24
C SER A 161 26.48 -1.85 16.22
N ILE A 162 27.67 -2.39 16.48
CA ILE A 162 28.22 -3.54 15.78
C ILE A 162 28.08 -4.73 16.72
N VAL A 163 27.24 -5.67 16.34
CA VAL A 163 26.87 -6.84 17.12
C VAL A 163 27.40 -8.09 16.45
N GLY A 164 27.83 -9.08 17.23
CA GLY A 164 28.20 -10.38 16.69
C GLY A 164 28.23 -11.47 17.75
N ASN A 165 28.53 -12.69 17.31
CA ASN A 165 28.53 -13.93 18.09
C ASN A 165 27.13 -14.38 18.55
N ALA A 166 27.02 -15.66 18.91
CA ALA A 166 25.87 -16.21 19.63
C ALA A 166 26.30 -16.49 21.08
N PRO A 167 25.67 -15.87 22.10
CA PRO A 167 24.54 -14.95 22.04
C PRO A 167 24.93 -13.52 21.58
N GLN A 168 23.92 -12.78 21.09
CA GLN A 168 24.00 -11.39 20.63
C GLN A 168 24.81 -10.49 21.58
N ARG A 169 26.03 -10.09 21.18
CA ARG A 169 26.90 -9.20 21.96
C ARG A 169 27.29 -7.96 21.16
N ILE A 170 27.16 -6.79 21.77
CA ILE A 170 27.73 -5.55 21.21
C ILE A 170 29.26 -5.65 21.29
N ILE A 171 29.92 -5.61 20.12
CA ILE A 171 31.37 -5.66 19.96
C ILE A 171 31.95 -4.25 20.11
N LYS A 172 31.35 -3.29 19.42
CA LYS A 172 31.68 -1.86 19.46
C LYS A 172 30.56 -1.04 18.82
N SER A 173 30.70 0.28 18.84
CA SER A 173 29.83 1.19 18.08
C SER A 173 30.58 1.76 16.86
N ARG A 174 29.83 2.13 15.83
CA ARG A 174 30.35 2.93 14.72
C ARG A 174 30.67 4.34 15.21
N ASN A 175 31.59 5.00 14.53
CA ASN A 175 31.82 6.43 14.73
C ASN A 175 30.62 7.21 14.16
N GLN A 176 29.84 7.83 15.04
CA GLN A 176 28.61 8.54 14.67
C GLN A 176 28.89 9.83 13.89
N GLN A 177 29.96 10.57 14.21
CA GLN A 177 30.34 11.78 13.46
C GLN A 177 30.70 11.43 12.01
N HIS A 178 31.50 10.38 11.83
CA HIS A 178 31.86 9.90 10.50
C HIS A 178 30.64 9.40 9.72
N TYR A 179 29.75 8.64 10.38
CA TYR A 179 28.49 8.21 9.79
C TYR A 179 27.64 9.40 9.32
N ASN A 180 27.46 10.41 10.19
CA ASN A 180 26.65 11.59 9.89
C ASN A 180 27.26 12.42 8.75
N SER A 181 28.60 12.53 8.67
CA SER A 181 29.27 13.19 7.53
C SER A 181 28.99 12.45 6.23
N LEU A 182 29.11 11.12 6.19
CA LEU A 182 28.78 10.33 4.99
C LEU A 182 27.31 10.47 4.58
N VAL A 183 26.39 10.49 5.53
CA VAL A 183 24.97 10.73 5.25
C VAL A 183 24.75 12.15 4.71
N GLY A 184 25.36 13.17 5.33
CA GLY A 184 25.26 14.57 4.90
C GLY A 184 25.84 14.81 3.51
N GLU A 185 26.96 14.16 3.19
CA GLU A 185 27.60 14.17 1.87
C GLU A 185 26.88 13.28 0.85
N LYS A 186 25.81 12.58 1.27
CA LYS A 186 25.03 11.63 0.44
C LYS A 186 25.88 10.48 -0.11
N ASN A 187 26.93 10.10 0.61
CA ASN A 187 27.84 9.01 0.26
C ASN A 187 27.41 7.70 0.93
N VAL A 188 26.22 7.22 0.56
CA VAL A 188 25.61 5.96 1.03
C VAL A 188 25.41 5.00 -0.16
N GLY A 189 25.44 3.68 0.05
CA GLY A 189 25.25 2.70 -1.03
C GLY A 189 26.18 1.48 -1.05
N GLY A 190 27.34 1.52 -0.39
CA GLY A 190 28.31 0.41 -0.37
C GLY A 190 28.81 -0.03 -1.77
N VAL A 191 29.69 -1.04 -1.82
CA VAL A 191 30.31 -1.52 -3.09
C VAL A 191 29.32 -2.27 -3.99
N ASN A 192 28.31 -2.90 -3.40
CA ASN A 192 27.33 -3.72 -4.13
C ASN A 192 25.96 -3.03 -4.31
N GLY A 193 25.74 -1.90 -3.62
CA GLY A 193 24.52 -1.10 -3.75
C GLY A 193 24.72 0.07 -4.69
N GLN A 194 23.61 0.60 -5.19
CA GLN A 194 23.71 1.85 -5.92
C GLN A 194 24.07 2.94 -4.91
N ARG A 195 25.00 3.83 -5.27
CA ARG A 195 25.20 5.05 -4.51
C ARG A 195 23.83 5.74 -4.46
N MET A 196 23.28 6.01 -3.27
CA MET A 196 22.07 6.83 -3.18
C MET A 196 22.48 8.27 -3.45
N LEU A 197 22.83 8.56 -4.71
CA LEU A 197 22.77 9.91 -5.23
C LEU A 197 21.34 10.36 -4.96
N ALA A 198 21.15 11.51 -4.31
CA ALA A 198 19.81 12.02 -4.00
C ALA A 198 18.90 11.85 -5.20
N LYS A 199 17.97 10.90 -5.11
CA LYS A 199 16.96 10.68 -6.12
C LYS A 199 15.66 10.55 -5.38
N GLY A 200 14.82 11.53 -5.66
CA GLY A 200 13.50 11.73 -5.10
C GLY A 200 13.44 12.76 -3.99
N LYS A 201 12.45 13.65 -4.07
CA LYS A 201 11.99 14.45 -2.94
C LYS A 201 11.15 13.56 -2.01
N ASN A 202 11.15 13.85 -0.72
CA ASN A 202 10.09 13.38 0.18
C ASN A 202 8.83 14.22 -0.05
N ALA A 203 7.64 13.66 0.18
CA ALA A 203 6.37 14.39 0.18
C ALA A 203 6.41 15.68 1.02
N PHE A 204 7.11 15.69 2.16
CA PHE A 204 7.27 16.89 2.99
C PHE A 204 8.00 18.06 2.29
N GLU A 205 8.80 17.77 1.26
CA GLU A 205 9.58 18.76 0.52
C GLU A 205 8.83 19.34 -0.69
N LEU A 206 7.68 18.76 -1.07
CA LEU A 206 6.95 19.14 -2.28
C LEU A 206 6.11 20.41 -2.12
N GLY A 207 5.68 20.73 -0.90
CA GLY A 207 4.83 21.90 -0.64
C GLY A 207 3.59 21.92 -1.54
N SER A 208 3.45 22.95 -2.38
CA SER A 208 2.32 23.13 -3.29
C SER A 208 2.29 22.18 -4.48
N LYS A 209 3.32 21.34 -4.65
CA LYS A 209 3.40 20.33 -5.71
C LYS A 209 2.86 18.95 -5.27
N LEU A 210 2.40 18.84 -4.01
CA LEU A 210 1.74 17.66 -3.47
C LEU A 210 0.21 17.84 -3.55
N PHE A 211 -0.50 16.79 -3.96
CA PHE A 211 -1.96 16.78 -3.94
C PHE A 211 -2.56 15.44 -3.49
N PHE A 212 -3.81 15.48 -3.04
CA PHE A 212 -4.55 14.31 -2.58
C PHE A 212 -5.91 14.26 -3.26
N VAL A 213 -6.23 13.16 -3.94
CA VAL A 213 -7.54 12.91 -4.53
C VAL A 213 -8.39 12.17 -3.51
N VAL A 214 -9.47 12.82 -3.05
CA VAL A 214 -10.43 12.31 -2.07
C VAL A 214 -11.78 11.99 -2.74
N GLY A 215 -12.55 11.09 -2.15
CA GLY A 215 -13.84 10.67 -2.69
C GLY A 215 -14.47 9.51 -1.91
N THR A 216 -15.63 9.05 -2.35
CA THR A 216 -16.43 8.03 -1.66
C THR A 216 -15.93 6.59 -1.86
N GLY A 217 -14.87 6.39 -2.66
CA GLY A 217 -14.61 5.09 -3.30
C GLY A 217 -15.64 4.83 -4.40
N ARG A 218 -15.30 4.04 -5.43
CA ARG A 218 -16.20 3.82 -6.60
C ARG A 218 -16.67 5.13 -7.29
N CYS A 219 -16.05 6.27 -7.03
CA CYS A 219 -16.35 7.56 -7.66
C CYS A 219 -15.59 7.80 -8.97
N GLY A 220 -14.69 6.89 -9.37
CA GLY A 220 -13.84 7.06 -10.55
C GLY A 220 -12.44 7.63 -10.22
N SER A 221 -12.07 7.70 -8.94
CA SER A 221 -10.76 8.21 -8.49
C SER A 221 -9.55 7.47 -9.10
N LYS A 222 -9.67 6.18 -9.44
CA LYS A 222 -8.65 5.46 -10.22
C LYS A 222 -8.53 5.97 -11.65
N ALA A 223 -9.66 6.15 -12.33
CA ALA A 223 -9.70 6.69 -13.69
C ALA A 223 -9.13 8.11 -13.76
N LEU A 224 -9.43 8.92 -12.74
CA LEU A 224 -8.85 10.25 -12.56
C LEU A 224 -7.32 10.20 -12.40
N ALA A 225 -6.81 9.34 -11.50
CA ALA A 225 -5.36 9.14 -11.33
C ALA A 225 -4.69 8.65 -12.63
N ASP A 226 -5.27 7.65 -13.30
CA ASP A 226 -4.78 7.11 -14.57
C ASP A 226 -4.84 8.15 -15.73
N THR A 227 -5.68 9.19 -15.59
CA THR A 227 -5.76 10.33 -16.52
C THR A 227 -4.67 11.36 -16.24
N LEU A 228 -4.49 11.74 -14.98
CA LEU A 228 -3.43 12.66 -14.54
C LEU A 228 -2.03 12.13 -14.87
N ASN A 229 -1.81 10.82 -14.74
CA ASN A 229 -0.56 10.15 -15.09
C ASN A 229 -0.20 10.18 -16.59
N GLN A 230 -1.07 10.69 -17.46
CA GLN A 230 -0.71 10.94 -18.86
C GLN A 230 0.17 12.19 -19.00
N HIS A 231 0.15 13.10 -18.01
CA HIS A 231 0.99 14.29 -17.99
C HIS A 231 2.42 13.93 -17.51
N PRO A 232 3.50 14.27 -18.22
CA PRO A 232 4.86 13.80 -17.95
C PRO A 232 5.45 14.34 -16.66
N SER A 233 4.92 15.44 -16.12
CA SER A 233 5.36 16.03 -14.86
C SER A 233 4.54 15.60 -13.64
N ILE A 234 3.44 14.85 -13.83
CA ILE A 234 2.54 14.41 -12.76
C ILE A 234 2.68 12.91 -12.53
N GLU A 235 2.89 12.51 -11.28
CA GLU A 235 2.67 11.14 -10.82
C GLU A 235 1.51 11.13 -9.83
N CYS A 236 0.49 10.31 -10.07
CA CYS A 236 -0.66 10.13 -9.18
C CYS A 236 -0.86 8.65 -8.89
N LEU A 237 -0.48 8.20 -7.69
CA LEU A 237 -0.65 6.81 -7.28
C LEU A 237 -2.07 6.57 -6.76
N HIS A 238 -2.62 5.38 -7.01
CA HIS A 238 -3.94 5.00 -6.50
C HIS A 238 -3.82 3.99 -5.35
N GLU A 239 -4.35 4.36 -4.18
CA GLU A 239 -4.31 3.61 -2.92
C GLU A 239 -2.92 3.02 -2.58
N PRO A 240 -1.83 3.83 -2.60
CA PRO A 240 -0.46 3.32 -2.42
C PRO A 240 -0.14 2.87 -0.99
N LYS A 241 -1.01 3.18 -0.01
CA LYS A 241 -0.77 2.96 1.43
C LYS A 241 -1.87 2.11 2.04
N GLY A 242 -1.73 0.79 1.95
CA GLY A 242 -2.71 -0.17 2.50
C GLY A 242 -2.97 0.01 4.01
N GLU A 243 -2.02 0.56 4.77
CA GLU A 243 -2.19 0.93 6.18
C GLU A 243 -3.34 1.93 6.42
N LEU A 244 -3.62 2.80 5.45
CA LEU A 244 -4.71 3.78 5.55
C LEU A 244 -6.08 3.11 5.64
N ILE A 245 -6.24 1.89 5.10
CA ILE A 245 -7.52 1.16 5.09
C ILE A 245 -8.07 0.99 6.50
N LYS A 246 -7.24 0.52 7.44
CA LYS A 246 -7.63 0.33 8.84
C LYS A 246 -7.55 1.64 9.61
N LEU A 247 -6.49 2.43 9.41
CA LEU A 247 -6.24 3.67 10.15
C LEU A 247 -7.37 4.69 9.98
N SER A 248 -7.85 4.90 8.75
CA SER A 248 -8.98 5.79 8.44
C SER A 248 -10.26 5.34 9.15
N THR A 249 -10.54 4.04 9.14
CA THR A 249 -11.75 3.47 9.75
C THR A 249 -11.69 3.53 11.27
N ASP A 250 -10.56 3.16 11.87
CA ASP A 250 -10.35 3.25 13.32
C ASP A 250 -10.52 4.69 13.82
N TYR A 251 -10.02 5.68 13.06
CA TYR A 251 -10.23 7.10 13.38
C TYR A 251 -11.72 7.49 13.28
N ALA A 252 -12.40 7.10 12.20
CA ALA A 252 -13.82 7.37 12.04
C ALA A 252 -14.70 6.73 13.11
N HIS A 253 -14.27 5.61 13.70
CA HIS A 253 -14.98 4.91 14.78
C HIS A 253 -14.56 5.36 16.18
N GLY A 254 -13.70 6.39 16.29
CA GLY A 254 -13.22 6.90 17.57
C GLY A 254 -12.26 5.96 18.32
N ILE A 255 -11.73 4.93 17.65
CA ILE A 255 -10.75 4.00 18.22
C ILE A 255 -9.37 4.67 18.31
N LEU A 256 -9.01 5.49 17.32
CA LEU A 256 -7.78 6.27 17.32
C LEU A 256 -8.07 7.74 17.59
N THR A 257 -7.23 8.36 18.40
CA THR A 257 -7.24 9.81 18.59
C THR A 257 -6.65 10.53 17.38
N ARG A 258 -6.97 11.82 17.23
CA ARG A 258 -6.38 12.67 16.16
C ARG A 258 -4.85 12.66 16.19
N GLU A 259 -4.23 12.75 17.37
CA GLU A 259 -2.76 12.80 17.50
C GLU A 259 -2.09 11.46 17.18
N GLU A 260 -2.70 10.33 17.57
CA GLU A 260 -2.19 9.00 17.18
C GLU A 260 -2.27 8.80 15.67
N THR A 261 -3.40 9.18 15.07
CA THR A 261 -3.61 9.15 13.63
C THR A 261 -2.59 10.02 12.90
N ARG A 262 -2.36 11.25 13.37
CA ARG A 262 -1.35 12.17 12.83
C ARG A 262 0.06 11.56 12.87
N LYS A 263 0.49 11.02 14.02
CA LYS A 263 1.81 10.37 14.16
C LYS A 263 1.99 9.21 13.19
N ARG A 264 0.95 8.39 13.00
CA ARG A 264 0.99 7.26 12.06
C ARG A 264 1.08 7.74 10.61
N ILE A 265 0.34 8.78 10.22
CA ILE A 265 0.44 9.37 8.88
C ILE A 265 1.84 9.94 8.65
N VAL A 266 2.40 10.70 9.59
CA VAL A 266 3.78 11.22 9.49
C VAL A 266 4.77 10.07 9.26
N ALA A 267 4.68 8.99 10.03
CA ALA A 267 5.55 7.84 9.87
C ALA A 267 5.39 7.14 8.50
N LEU A 268 4.17 7.11 7.94
CA LEU A 268 3.91 6.55 6.60
C LEU A 268 4.60 7.37 5.50
N TYR A 269 4.64 8.69 5.61
CA TYR A 269 5.27 9.57 4.61
C TYR A 269 6.78 9.73 4.83
N ASP A 270 7.27 9.59 6.06
CA ASP A 270 8.71 9.60 6.36
C ASP A 270 9.40 8.35 5.78
N ALA A 271 8.73 7.19 5.84
CA ALA A 271 9.21 5.93 5.28
C ALA A 271 9.16 5.84 3.73
N ALA A 272 8.46 6.76 3.06
CA ALA A 272 8.26 6.75 1.61
C ALA A 272 9.06 7.88 0.94
N SER A 273 10.25 7.56 0.42
CA SER A 273 11.17 8.58 -0.11
C SER A 273 11.73 8.19 -1.48
N ASN A 274 11.00 8.44 -2.58
CA ASN A 274 11.62 8.54 -3.91
C ASN A 274 10.72 9.25 -4.95
N ILE A 275 10.23 10.46 -4.66
CA ILE A 275 9.37 11.18 -5.62
C ILE A 275 10.23 11.91 -6.64
N THR A 276 10.33 11.37 -7.85
CA THR A 276 11.18 11.90 -8.93
C THR A 276 10.46 12.87 -9.85
N THR A 277 9.12 12.86 -9.85
CA THR A 277 8.29 13.76 -10.64
C THR A 277 8.18 15.15 -10.02
N GLU A 278 7.76 16.13 -10.83
CA GLU A 278 7.60 17.49 -10.34
C GLU A 278 6.39 17.63 -9.43
N TYR A 279 5.27 17.03 -9.83
CA TYR A 279 4.00 17.00 -9.09
C TYR A 279 3.67 15.57 -8.70
N TYR A 280 3.23 15.41 -7.45
CA TYR A 280 2.92 14.10 -6.90
C TYR A 280 1.58 14.09 -6.20
N GLY A 281 0.81 13.04 -6.48
CA GLY A 281 -0.55 12.86 -6.03
C GLY A 281 -0.80 11.48 -5.45
N GLU A 282 -1.71 11.40 -4.48
CA GLU A 282 -2.25 10.13 -4.01
C GLU A 282 -3.77 10.15 -4.06
N SER A 283 -4.35 9.13 -4.70
CA SER A 283 -5.77 8.93 -4.86
C SER A 283 -6.24 7.80 -3.96
N ASP A 284 -6.88 8.14 -2.85
CA ASP A 284 -7.32 7.16 -1.86
C ASP A 284 -8.56 7.67 -1.10
N GLN A 285 -9.63 6.87 -1.14
CA GLN A 285 -10.88 7.16 -0.42
C GLN A 285 -10.68 7.25 1.10
N LYS A 286 -9.62 6.64 1.64
CA LYS A 286 -9.31 6.61 3.06
C LYS A 286 -8.70 7.92 3.56
N ILE A 287 -8.31 8.82 2.67
CA ILE A 287 -7.91 10.18 3.02
C ILE A 287 -9.15 11.06 3.29
N SER A 288 -10.32 10.70 2.77
CA SER A 288 -11.53 11.53 2.79
C SER A 288 -12.01 11.94 4.19
N ASN A 289 -11.77 11.12 5.24
CA ASN A 289 -12.11 11.48 6.62
C ASN A 289 -10.91 12.04 7.41
N LEU A 290 -9.77 12.23 6.75
CA LEU A 290 -8.49 12.63 7.35
C LEU A 290 -7.99 13.96 6.76
N ILE A 291 -8.80 14.66 5.96
CA ILE A 291 -8.40 15.88 5.24
C ILE A 291 -7.85 16.92 6.21
N ASP A 292 -8.47 17.11 7.37
CA ASP A 292 -8.00 18.06 8.39
C ASP A 292 -6.61 17.69 8.95
N ILE A 293 -6.37 16.41 9.20
CA ILE A 293 -5.07 15.90 9.69
C ILE A 293 -4.03 16.01 8.58
N TYR A 294 -4.38 15.68 7.35
CA TYR A 294 -3.50 15.82 6.20
C TYR A 294 -3.16 17.28 5.92
N HIS A 295 -4.09 18.21 6.11
CA HIS A 295 -3.82 19.63 5.96
C HIS A 295 -2.89 20.17 7.05
N ASP A 296 -3.04 19.70 8.29
CA ASP A 296 -2.13 20.00 9.40
C ASP A 296 -0.71 19.50 9.14
N ILE A 297 -0.57 18.31 8.54
CA ILE A 297 0.73 17.73 8.17
C ILE A 297 1.33 18.41 6.91
N PHE A 298 0.49 18.68 5.91
CA PHE A 298 0.86 19.19 4.59
C PHE A 298 0.07 20.48 4.26
N PRO A 299 0.38 21.62 4.91
CA PRO A 299 -0.44 22.83 4.81
C PRO A 299 -0.50 23.45 3.40
N LYS A 300 0.48 23.14 2.55
CA LYS A 300 0.55 23.63 1.17
C LYS A 300 -0.02 22.65 0.15
N ALA A 301 -0.34 21.41 0.56
CA ALA A 301 -0.87 20.41 -0.36
C ALA A 301 -2.28 20.80 -0.85
N LYS A 302 -2.64 20.29 -2.02
CA LYS A 302 -3.94 20.52 -2.65
C LYS A 302 -4.85 19.32 -2.48
N PHE A 303 -6.15 19.55 -2.30
CA PHE A 303 -7.14 18.48 -2.22
C PHE A 303 -8.05 18.49 -3.43
N ILE A 304 -8.18 17.36 -4.11
CA ILE A 304 -9.02 17.20 -5.29
C ILE A 304 -10.19 16.30 -4.92
N TRP A 305 -11.40 16.86 -4.88
CA TRP A 305 -12.61 16.09 -4.61
C TRP A 305 -13.12 15.45 -5.90
N CYS A 306 -12.96 14.13 -6.01
CA CYS A 306 -13.54 13.33 -7.08
C CYS A 306 -15.00 13.02 -6.76
N LEU A 307 -15.90 13.88 -7.23
CA LEU A 307 -17.34 13.76 -7.04
C LEU A 307 -17.98 12.94 -8.18
N ARG A 308 -18.93 12.07 -7.81
CA ARG A 308 -19.71 11.25 -8.74
C ARG A 308 -21.18 11.32 -8.36
N GLU A 309 -22.06 11.35 -9.35
CA GLU A 309 -23.51 11.35 -9.14
C GLU A 309 -23.94 10.12 -8.32
N ALA A 310 -24.95 10.31 -7.48
CA ALA A 310 -25.45 9.27 -6.58
C ALA A 310 -25.95 8.04 -7.34
N LYS A 311 -26.74 8.21 -8.40
CA LYS A 311 -27.33 7.10 -9.15
C LYS A 311 -26.31 6.14 -9.76
N PRO A 312 -25.29 6.60 -10.51
CA PRO A 312 -24.25 5.71 -11.03
C PRO A 312 -23.31 5.18 -9.93
N PHE A 313 -23.10 5.91 -8.83
CA PHE A 313 -22.39 5.37 -7.66
C PHE A 313 -23.16 4.20 -7.03
N VAL A 314 -24.43 4.42 -6.63
CA VAL A 314 -25.27 3.43 -5.94
C VAL A 314 -25.43 2.19 -6.80
N SER A 315 -25.74 2.35 -8.09
CA SER A 315 -25.81 1.22 -9.03
C SER A 315 -24.51 0.42 -9.09
N SER A 316 -23.36 1.10 -9.04
CA SER A 316 -22.05 0.43 -9.09
C SER A 316 -21.71 -0.29 -7.79
N ALA A 317 -21.96 0.33 -6.64
CA ALA A 317 -21.63 -0.21 -5.32
C ALA A 317 -22.59 -1.33 -4.92
N TYR A 318 -23.90 -1.11 -5.09
CA TYR A 318 -24.94 -2.11 -4.84
C TYR A 318 -24.80 -3.32 -5.76
N GLY A 319 -24.63 -3.13 -7.06
CA GLY A 319 -24.45 -4.22 -8.03
C GLY A 319 -23.19 -5.07 -7.80
N ARG A 320 -22.27 -4.60 -6.96
CA ARG A 320 -21.06 -5.31 -6.55
C ARG A 320 -21.15 -5.88 -5.14
N GLY A 321 -22.26 -5.73 -4.42
CA GLY A 321 -22.36 -6.21 -3.04
C GLY A 321 -21.41 -5.46 -2.08
N TRP A 322 -21.27 -4.15 -2.25
CA TRP A 322 -20.48 -3.30 -1.36
C TRP A 322 -20.94 -3.37 0.10
N PHE A 323 -22.26 -3.49 0.30
CA PHE A 323 -22.91 -3.92 1.54
C PHE A 323 -23.70 -5.19 1.26
N ASP A 324 -23.84 -6.03 2.28
CA ASP A 324 -24.55 -7.31 2.20
C ASP A 324 -25.30 -7.65 3.50
N ASP A 325 -26.44 -8.33 3.39
CA ASP A 325 -27.28 -8.68 4.56
C ASP A 325 -26.67 -9.78 5.46
N ARG A 326 -25.75 -10.61 4.93
CA ARG A 326 -25.04 -11.64 5.72
C ARG A 326 -24.12 -11.03 6.76
N GLU A 327 -23.73 -9.77 6.58
CA GLU A 327 -22.96 -9.01 7.57
C GLU A 327 -23.70 -8.85 8.90
N PHE A 328 -25.03 -9.03 8.89
CA PHE A 328 -25.90 -8.86 10.05
C PHE A 328 -26.73 -10.10 10.36
N SER A 329 -26.37 -11.25 9.78
CA SER A 329 -27.11 -12.52 9.95
C SER A 329 -28.60 -12.42 9.58
N LEU A 330 -28.95 -11.52 8.65
CA LEU A 330 -30.31 -11.36 8.16
C LEU A 330 -30.62 -12.32 7.01
N PRO A 331 -31.90 -12.71 6.81
CA PRO A 331 -32.29 -13.53 5.66
C PRO A 331 -31.86 -12.86 4.35
N TYR A 332 -31.17 -13.62 3.50
CA TYR A 332 -30.67 -13.11 2.23
C TYR A 332 -31.83 -12.67 1.33
N ARG A 333 -31.93 -11.36 1.07
CA ARG A 333 -32.93 -10.80 0.14
C ARG A 333 -32.47 -11.12 -1.29
N ALA A 334 -33.08 -12.16 -1.89
CA ALA A 334 -32.63 -12.91 -3.08
C ALA A 334 -32.51 -12.17 -4.43
N ARG A 335 -32.39 -10.83 -4.46
CA ARG A 335 -32.31 -10.05 -5.71
C ARG A 335 -30.90 -9.65 -6.15
N LEU A 336 -29.89 -9.99 -5.37
CA LEU A 336 -28.50 -9.65 -5.63
C LEU A 336 -27.88 -10.70 -6.57
N SER A 337 -27.95 -10.48 -7.89
CA SER A 337 -27.13 -11.21 -8.87
C SER A 337 -25.68 -10.72 -8.82
N VAL A 338 -25.03 -10.88 -7.66
CA VAL A 338 -23.69 -10.35 -7.41
C VAL A 338 -22.70 -11.50 -7.60
N GLU A 339 -21.97 -11.48 -8.71
CA GLU A 339 -20.92 -12.47 -9.02
C GLU A 339 -19.73 -12.41 -8.02
N SER A 340 -19.55 -11.28 -7.32
CA SER A 340 -18.45 -11.06 -6.37
C SER A 340 -18.94 -10.49 -5.04
N ILE A 341 -18.88 -11.26 -3.97
CA ILE A 341 -19.29 -10.82 -2.63
C ILE A 341 -18.06 -10.30 -1.89
N TYR A 342 -18.08 -9.04 -1.45
CA TYR A 342 -16.90 -8.40 -0.86
C TYR A 342 -16.69 -8.72 0.62
N SER A 343 -17.63 -9.38 1.31
CA SER A 343 -17.66 -9.50 2.78
C SER A 343 -16.45 -10.18 3.45
N SER A 344 -15.59 -10.86 2.69
CA SER A 344 -14.35 -11.48 3.18
C SER A 344 -13.08 -10.64 2.91
N THR A 345 -13.19 -9.53 2.19
CA THR A 345 -12.04 -8.68 1.82
C THR A 345 -11.70 -7.67 2.92
N ILE A 346 -10.42 -7.29 3.03
CA ILE A 346 -9.96 -6.26 3.96
C ILE A 346 -10.73 -4.93 3.81
N TYR A 347 -11.14 -4.58 2.59
CA TYR A 347 -11.94 -3.39 2.32
C TYR A 347 -13.34 -3.47 2.92
N SER A 348 -13.99 -4.64 2.89
CA SER A 348 -15.31 -4.82 3.51
C SER A 348 -15.26 -4.78 5.03
N GLN A 349 -14.24 -5.40 5.62
CA GLN A 349 -14.03 -5.42 7.07
C GLN A 349 -13.73 -4.03 7.62
N ASN A 350 -13.09 -3.19 6.81
CA ASN A 350 -12.70 -1.84 7.16
C ASN A 350 -13.46 -0.79 6.34
N ARG A 351 -14.65 -1.06 5.82
CA ARG A 351 -15.53 0.01 5.31
C ARG A 351 -16.22 0.67 6.48
N ILE A 352 -16.63 1.92 6.31
CA ILE A 352 -17.31 2.63 7.39
C ILE A 352 -18.66 1.97 7.70
N ASN A 353 -18.86 1.68 8.98
CA ASN A 353 -20.14 1.29 9.56
C ASN A 353 -20.89 2.54 10.03
N GLY A 354 -22.14 2.71 9.56
CA GLY A 354 -22.93 3.91 9.85
C GLY A 354 -23.21 4.11 11.34
N HIS A 355 -23.58 3.07 12.08
CA HIS A 355 -23.83 3.21 13.51
C HIS A 355 -22.58 3.66 14.31
N LEU A 356 -21.39 3.27 13.86
CA LEU A 356 -20.14 3.62 14.56
C LEU A 356 -19.61 5.00 14.16
N ALA A 357 -19.98 5.51 12.99
CA ALA A 357 -19.40 6.74 12.42
C ALA A 357 -20.40 7.90 12.32
N ASP A 358 -21.70 7.62 12.38
CA ASP A 358 -22.79 8.58 12.28
C ASP A 358 -23.63 8.54 13.57
N PRO A 359 -23.47 9.52 14.46
CA PRO A 359 -24.22 9.59 15.72
C PRO A 359 -25.75 9.64 15.54
N SER A 360 -26.24 9.96 14.33
CA SER A 360 -27.67 9.98 14.04
C SER A 360 -28.26 8.59 13.78
N LEU A 361 -27.43 7.56 13.64
CA LEU A 361 -27.86 6.18 13.36
C LEU A 361 -27.63 5.25 14.55
N SER A 362 -28.71 4.70 15.08
CA SER A 362 -28.63 3.63 16.07
C SER A 362 -28.19 2.31 15.43
N LYS A 363 -27.75 1.37 16.28
CA LYS A 363 -27.33 0.03 15.86
C LYS A 363 -28.47 -0.74 15.18
N GLU A 364 -29.68 -0.59 15.70
CA GLU A 364 -30.85 -1.31 15.20
C GLU A 364 -31.36 -0.71 13.89
N GLU A 365 -31.33 0.63 13.74
CA GLU A 365 -31.59 1.27 12.45
C GLU A 365 -30.59 0.79 11.39
N TRP A 366 -29.29 0.85 11.68
CA TRP A 366 -28.26 0.40 10.74
C TRP A 366 -28.41 -1.07 10.31
N LYS A 367 -28.76 -1.95 11.25
CA LYS A 367 -29.02 -3.38 10.97
C LYS A 367 -30.23 -3.58 10.07
N THR A 368 -31.31 -2.81 10.28
CA THR A 368 -32.56 -2.99 9.52
C THR A 368 -32.51 -2.40 8.11
N MET A 369 -31.65 -1.40 7.87
CA MET A 369 -31.42 -0.82 6.54
C MET A 369 -31.10 -1.88 5.49
N SER A 370 -31.69 -1.74 4.31
CA SER A 370 -31.34 -2.62 3.18
C SER A 370 -29.91 -2.36 2.67
N PRO A 371 -29.25 -3.31 1.98
CA PRO A 371 -27.96 -3.04 1.37
C PRO A 371 -28.01 -1.88 0.37
N PHE A 372 -29.13 -1.70 -0.34
CA PHE A 372 -29.36 -0.55 -1.22
C PHE A 372 -29.34 0.76 -0.44
N GLU A 373 -30.09 0.82 0.66
CA GLU A 373 -30.19 1.98 1.53
C GLU A 373 -28.85 2.35 2.16
N ARG A 374 -28.06 1.36 2.62
CA ARG A 374 -26.71 1.59 3.13
C ARG A 374 -25.78 2.20 2.07
N ASN A 375 -25.93 1.82 0.79
CA ASN A 375 -25.18 2.45 -0.30
C ASN A 375 -25.60 3.90 -0.54
N CYS A 376 -26.90 4.22 -0.44
CA CYS A 376 -27.37 5.61 -0.52
C CYS A 376 -26.84 6.46 0.63
N TRP A 377 -26.96 5.97 1.87
CA TRP A 377 -26.38 6.62 3.05
C TRP A 377 -24.87 6.83 2.87
N TYR A 378 -24.14 5.80 2.47
CA TYR A 378 -22.68 5.84 2.34
C TYR A 378 -22.21 6.89 1.33
N TRP A 379 -22.93 7.05 0.21
CA TRP A 379 -22.66 8.12 -0.75
C TRP A 379 -22.83 9.51 -0.13
N GLN A 380 -23.94 9.75 0.56
CA GLN A 380 -24.23 11.04 1.17
C GLN A 380 -23.25 11.36 2.30
N PHE A 381 -23.02 10.38 3.19
CA PHE A 381 -22.14 10.50 4.35
C PHE A 381 -20.74 10.95 3.95
N TRP A 382 -20.11 10.23 3.01
CA TRP A 382 -18.75 10.55 2.59
C TRP A 382 -18.64 11.91 1.91
N ASN A 383 -19.54 12.22 0.98
CA ASN A 383 -19.48 13.49 0.26
C ASN A 383 -19.76 14.68 1.20
N THR A 384 -20.69 14.55 2.15
CA THR A 384 -20.96 15.58 3.17
C THR A 384 -19.76 15.77 4.09
N MET A 385 -19.10 14.67 4.48
CA MET A 385 -17.89 14.72 5.29
C MET A 385 -16.72 15.39 4.57
N ILE A 386 -16.53 15.08 3.28
CA ILE A 386 -15.51 15.70 2.44
C ILE A 386 -15.80 17.19 2.30
N GLU A 387 -17.02 17.58 1.93
CA GLU A 387 -17.47 18.97 1.83
C GLU A 387 -17.18 19.76 3.12
N MET A 388 -17.56 19.22 4.28
CA MET A 388 -17.32 19.83 5.59
C MET A 388 -15.84 20.05 5.89
N GLN A 389 -14.97 19.10 5.53
CA GLN A 389 -13.53 19.23 5.78
C GLN A 389 -12.84 20.13 4.77
N LEU A 390 -13.24 20.07 3.50
CA LEU A 390 -12.72 20.98 2.47
C LEU A 390 -13.10 22.43 2.76
N GLY A 391 -14.26 22.69 3.37
CA GLY A 391 -14.62 24.03 3.85
C GLY A 391 -13.66 24.62 4.89
N LYS A 392 -12.75 23.81 5.47
CA LYS A 392 -11.73 24.24 6.43
C LYS A 392 -10.34 24.37 5.83
N VAL A 393 -10.16 24.07 4.54
CA VAL A 393 -8.86 24.14 3.85
C VAL A 393 -8.93 25.15 2.71
N SER A 394 -7.83 25.87 2.46
CA SER A 394 -7.80 26.94 1.44
C SER A 394 -7.54 26.45 0.02
N ASN A 395 -7.06 25.22 -0.15
CA ASN A 395 -6.48 24.71 -1.40
C ASN A 395 -7.21 23.45 -1.86
N SER A 396 -8.43 23.60 -2.37
CA SER A 396 -9.22 22.48 -2.89
C SER A 396 -9.78 22.73 -4.29
N PHE A 397 -9.95 21.66 -5.06
CA PHE A 397 -10.59 21.67 -6.37
C PHE A 397 -11.60 20.53 -6.46
N THR A 398 -12.79 20.80 -7.00
CA THR A 398 -13.83 19.77 -7.18
C THR A 398 -13.91 19.36 -8.64
N VAL A 399 -13.78 18.07 -8.90
CA VAL A 399 -13.95 17.48 -10.23
C VAL A 399 -15.14 16.53 -10.21
N ARG A 400 -16.10 16.77 -11.10
CA ARG A 400 -17.22 15.87 -11.35
C ARG A 400 -16.76 14.88 -12.40
N ILE A 401 -16.77 13.60 -12.05
CA ILE A 401 -16.25 12.56 -12.94
C ILE A 401 -17.04 12.47 -14.26
N GLU A 402 -18.32 12.88 -14.25
CA GLU A 402 -19.19 12.95 -15.42
C GLU A 402 -18.76 14.04 -16.42
N GLU A 403 -18.07 15.08 -15.94
CA GLU A 403 -17.64 16.24 -16.70
C GLU A 403 -16.11 16.28 -16.84
N LEU A 404 -15.41 15.17 -16.52
CA LEU A 404 -13.94 15.14 -16.42
C LEU A 404 -13.27 15.72 -17.66
N ASP A 405 -13.68 15.29 -18.86
CA ASP A 405 -13.13 15.79 -20.15
C ASP A 405 -13.19 17.32 -20.26
N LEU A 406 -14.27 17.95 -19.78
CA LEU A 406 -14.47 19.40 -19.83
C LEU A 406 -13.67 20.12 -18.74
N GLN A 407 -13.32 19.43 -17.66
CA GLN A 407 -12.63 20.00 -16.50
C GLN A 407 -11.12 19.74 -16.50
N LEU A 408 -10.57 18.96 -17.44
CA LEU A 408 -9.17 18.52 -17.44
C LEU A 408 -8.17 19.69 -17.37
N GLU A 409 -8.35 20.72 -18.19
CA GLU A 409 -7.46 21.89 -18.22
C GLU A 409 -7.46 22.59 -16.85
N SER A 410 -8.65 22.93 -16.35
CA SER A 410 -8.81 23.56 -15.04
C SER A 410 -8.30 22.71 -13.88
N LEU A 411 -8.41 21.37 -13.99
CA LEU A 411 -7.89 20.43 -13.00
C LEU A 411 -6.35 20.44 -12.98
N VAL A 412 -5.70 20.40 -14.15
CA VAL A 412 -4.24 20.44 -14.27
C VAL A 412 -3.70 21.79 -13.78
N ASP A 413 -4.35 22.89 -14.16
CA ASP A 413 -4.03 24.23 -13.68
C ASP A 413 -4.21 24.33 -12.15
N SER A 414 -5.28 23.72 -11.61
CA SER A 414 -5.50 23.67 -10.17
C SER A 414 -4.38 22.94 -9.44
N ILE A 415 -3.75 21.92 -10.05
CA ILE A 415 -2.55 21.24 -9.53
C ILE A 415 -1.31 22.13 -9.64
N GLY A 416 -1.28 23.04 -10.62
CA GLY A 416 -0.19 23.97 -10.91
C GLY A 416 0.75 23.48 -12.01
N ALA A 417 0.41 22.37 -12.67
CA ALA A 417 1.11 21.90 -13.85
C ALA A 417 0.65 22.69 -15.10
N SER A 418 1.48 22.73 -16.14
CA SER A 418 1.19 23.47 -17.37
C SER A 418 0.16 22.75 -18.24
N SER A 419 -0.91 23.44 -18.65
CA SER A 419 -2.06 22.96 -19.44
C SER A 419 -1.78 22.61 -20.91
N GLY A 420 -0.52 22.53 -21.34
CA GLY A 420 -0.13 22.42 -22.76
C GLY A 420 -0.33 21.05 -23.42
N GLU A 421 -0.69 20.01 -22.67
CA GLU A 421 -0.76 18.63 -23.19
C GLU A 421 -2.20 18.09 -23.25
N GLN A 422 -2.52 17.41 -24.36
CA GLN A 422 -3.82 16.79 -24.59
C GLN A 422 -3.97 15.52 -23.73
N LEU A 423 -4.49 15.68 -22.51
CA LEU A 423 -4.94 14.57 -21.68
C LEU A 423 -6.28 14.04 -22.22
N ASN A 424 -6.43 12.72 -22.26
CA ASN A 424 -7.71 12.10 -22.63
C ASN A 424 -8.35 11.48 -21.38
N ALA A 425 -9.59 11.84 -21.04
CA ALA A 425 -10.21 11.24 -19.87
C ALA A 425 -10.38 9.74 -20.09
N LYS A 426 -9.79 8.96 -19.19
CA LYS A 426 -10.06 7.52 -19.11
C LYS A 426 -11.39 7.31 -18.38
N THR A 427 -12.50 7.76 -18.94
CA THR A 427 -13.79 7.35 -18.40
C THR A 427 -13.91 5.84 -18.63
N SER A 428 -13.99 5.06 -17.55
CA SER A 428 -14.26 3.64 -17.68
C SER A 428 -15.65 3.50 -18.30
N ASN A 429 -15.71 3.23 -19.61
CA ASN A 429 -16.90 2.98 -20.42
C ASN A 429 -18.20 2.96 -19.61
N SER A 430 -18.87 4.10 -19.54
CA SER A 430 -20.25 4.24 -19.09
C SER A 430 -21.19 3.20 -19.75
N ALA A 431 -20.78 2.68 -20.92
CA ALA A 431 -21.48 1.65 -21.69
C ALA A 431 -21.51 0.23 -21.07
N LYS A 432 -20.60 -0.19 -20.18
CA LYS A 432 -20.63 -1.58 -19.65
C LYS A 432 -21.51 -1.78 -18.41
N HIS A 433 -21.80 -0.72 -17.66
CA HIS A 433 -22.55 -0.79 -16.40
C HIS A 433 -23.88 -0.06 -16.41
N GLN A 434 -24.34 0.44 -17.56
CA GLN A 434 -25.77 0.63 -17.82
C GLN A 434 -26.48 -0.72 -18.03
N LYS A 435 -26.30 -1.68 -17.11
CA LYS A 435 -27.41 -2.62 -16.90
C LYS A 435 -28.48 -1.77 -16.23
N LYS A 436 -29.54 -1.41 -16.96
CA LYS A 436 -30.75 -0.80 -16.41
C LYS A 436 -31.25 -1.70 -15.28
N GLN A 437 -30.77 -1.48 -14.05
CA GLN A 437 -31.50 -1.93 -12.87
C GLN A 437 -32.68 -0.98 -12.77
N ASN A 438 -33.84 -1.44 -13.20
CA ASN A 438 -35.08 -0.77 -12.85
C ASN A 438 -35.25 -0.94 -11.35
N TRP A 439 -34.86 0.08 -10.59
CA TRP A 439 -35.10 0.14 -9.14
C TRP A 439 -36.59 -0.01 -8.87
N SER A 440 -36.94 -0.71 -7.79
CA SER A 440 -38.32 -0.77 -7.31
C SER A 440 -38.78 0.63 -6.87
N GLN A 441 -40.10 0.80 -6.73
CA GLN A 441 -40.67 2.02 -6.19
C GLN A 441 -40.07 2.38 -4.81
N THR A 442 -39.91 1.38 -3.93
CA THR A 442 -39.28 1.53 -2.61
C THR A 442 -37.80 1.94 -2.70
N GLU A 443 -37.04 1.39 -3.65
CA GLU A 443 -35.64 1.79 -3.86
C GLU A 443 -35.53 3.24 -4.37
N TYR A 444 -36.47 3.69 -5.22
CA TYR A 444 -36.55 5.09 -5.63
C TYR A 444 -36.89 6.03 -4.47
N GLU A 445 -37.81 5.65 -3.58
CA GLU A 445 -38.14 6.41 -2.36
C GLU A 445 -36.93 6.51 -1.43
N VAL A 446 -36.22 5.41 -1.22
CA VAL A 446 -34.97 5.37 -0.44
C VAL A 446 -33.91 6.27 -1.06
N TYR A 447 -33.68 6.17 -2.37
CA TYR A 447 -32.74 7.02 -3.08
C TYR A 447 -33.11 8.50 -2.93
N THR A 448 -34.37 8.84 -3.10
CA THR A 448 -34.85 10.22 -3.01
C THR A 448 -34.59 10.79 -1.62
N ARG A 449 -34.92 10.02 -0.58
CA ARG A 449 -34.72 10.41 0.82
C ARG A 449 -33.25 10.70 1.16
N TRP A 450 -32.32 9.88 0.69
CA TRP A 450 -30.90 9.98 1.05
C TRP A 450 -30.10 10.88 0.10
N CYS A 451 -30.40 10.88 -1.20
CA CYS A 451 -29.52 11.45 -2.20
C CYS A 451 -30.03 12.76 -2.82
N SER A 452 -31.35 12.96 -2.95
CA SER A 452 -31.89 14.05 -3.80
C SER A 452 -31.53 15.45 -3.31
N THR A 453 -31.52 15.71 -2.00
CA THR A 453 -31.13 17.03 -1.48
C THR A 453 -29.71 17.40 -1.88
N LYS A 454 -28.76 16.48 -1.64
CA LYS A 454 -27.35 16.71 -2.00
C LYS A 454 -27.08 16.66 -3.51
N MET A 455 -27.86 15.89 -4.28
CA MET A 455 -27.83 15.95 -5.74
C MET A 455 -28.27 17.32 -6.27
N ASN A 456 -29.33 17.90 -5.71
CA ASN A 456 -29.75 19.25 -6.04
C ASN A 456 -28.68 20.28 -5.69
N GLU A 457 -28.10 20.20 -4.49
CA GLU A 457 -27.05 21.13 -4.04
C GLU A 457 -25.78 21.03 -4.89
N TRP A 458 -25.28 19.83 -5.17
CA TRP A 458 -23.98 19.65 -5.83
C TRP A 458 -24.04 19.59 -7.34
N TYR A 459 -25.19 19.24 -7.94
CA TYR A 459 -25.36 19.06 -9.38
C TYR A 459 -26.49 19.90 -9.99
N GLY A 460 -27.34 20.56 -9.18
CA GLY A 460 -28.49 21.31 -9.67
C GLY A 460 -29.59 20.43 -10.27
N LYS A 461 -29.69 19.16 -9.82
CA LYS A 461 -30.58 18.12 -10.38
C LYS A 461 -31.51 17.50 -9.36
#